data_AF-A0A0F9AAT3-F1
#
_entry.id   AF-A0A0F9AAT3-F1
#
_cell.length_a   1.000
_cell.length_b   1.000
_cell.length_c   1.000
_cell.angle_alpha   90.00
_cell.angle_beta   90.00
_cell.angle_gamma   90.00
#
_symmetry.space_group_name_H-M   'P 1'
#
loop_
_entity.id
_entity.type
_entity.pdbx_description
1 polymer ?
#
loop_
_entity_poly.entity_id
_entity_poly.type
_entity_poly.pdbx_seq_one_letter_code
_entity_poly.pdbx_strand_id
1 'polypeptide(L)'
;MDIDRRTRDFFDFVRERHLIWHRRLVERRPRPWTTDPVLDRFQFTNVYRELDRGTIWLWRHVLLKLRGRRSTEGDRERLWAIMIYRLVNRAATFAAVPLPGWGDWRGVRAGFRRALTRLPGPVFTAAHQLFPPRFPGQPMIARLVEMLDENHPQVVDVAAGHLGSARAFRVGDPVALFEALRELAGLGSFRAGEVIKDLMLAGAVSYGENDWVNPGPGCRAGLALVLPAWAAAPLAALDSLRAAQA
;
A
#
# COMPACT_ATOMS: atom_id res chain seq x y z
N MET A 1 17.28 21.69 20.81
CA MET A 1 15.96 21.04 20.86
C MET A 1 16.13 19.80 21.71
N ASP A 2 15.62 19.82 22.94
CA ASP A 2 15.72 18.67 23.85
C ASP A 2 14.76 17.59 23.37
N ILE A 3 15.30 16.49 22.84
CA ILE A 3 14.50 15.37 22.35
C ILE A 3 14.18 14.50 23.56
N ASP A 4 12.90 14.47 23.95
CA ASP A 4 12.41 13.64 25.04
C ASP A 4 12.87 12.18 24.89
N ARG A 5 13.14 11.52 26.01
CA ARG A 5 13.67 10.15 26.06
C ARG A 5 12.86 9.20 25.16
N ARG A 6 11.52 9.29 25.17
CA ARG A 6 10.68 8.38 24.37
C ARG A 6 10.88 8.56 22.87
N THR A 7 11.12 9.79 22.43
CA THR A 7 11.38 10.09 21.01
C THR A 7 12.73 9.52 20.60
N ARG A 8 13.75 9.65 21.46
CA ARG A 8 15.07 9.03 21.24
C ARG A 8 14.96 7.51 21.15
N ASP A 9 14.29 6.88 22.13
CA ASP A 9 14.09 5.42 22.18
C ASP A 9 13.37 4.92 20.92
N PHE A 10 12.39 5.67 20.42
CA PHE A 10 11.70 5.35 19.16
C PHE A 10 12.65 5.36 17.96
N PHE A 11 13.49 6.39 17.81
CA PHE A 11 14.44 6.45 16.70
C PHE A 11 15.55 5.39 16.83
N ASP A 12 15.98 5.06 18.05
CA ASP A 12 16.90 3.95 18.30
C ASP A 12 16.26 2.60 17.89
N PHE A 13 14.99 2.39 18.21
CA PHE A 13 14.20 1.23 17.78
C PHE A 13 14.06 1.15 16.25
N VAL A 14 13.76 2.27 15.58
CA VAL A 14 13.68 2.35 14.11
C VAL A 14 15.04 2.02 13.48
N ARG A 15 16.13 2.61 14.01
CA ARG A 15 17.49 2.35 13.54
C ARG A 15 17.85 0.87 13.67
N GLU A 16 17.63 0.27 14.83
CA GLU A 16 17.99 -1.13 15.08
C GLU A 16 17.19 -2.08 14.17
N ARG A 17 15.91 -1.81 13.91
CA ARG A 17 15.11 -2.57 12.92
C ARG A 17 15.72 -2.52 11.53
N HIS A 18 16.20 -1.35 11.09
CA HIS A 18 16.85 -1.24 9.80
C HIS A 18 18.22 -1.94 9.77
N LEU A 19 18.99 -1.86 10.86
CA LEU A 19 20.27 -2.57 10.99
C LEU A 19 20.10 -4.09 10.97
N ILE A 20 19.03 -4.64 11.56
CA ILE A 20 18.70 -6.06 11.46
C ILE A 20 18.49 -6.47 10.00
N TRP A 21 17.72 -5.67 9.25
CA TRP A 21 17.54 -5.89 7.81
C TRP A 21 18.89 -5.86 7.06
N HIS A 22 19.74 -4.87 7.34
CA HIS A 22 21.05 -4.70 6.70
C HIS A 22 21.98 -5.89 7.00
N ARG A 23 22.17 -6.23 8.28
CA ARG A 23 23.00 -7.37 8.74
C ARG A 23 22.54 -8.68 8.13
N ARG A 24 21.22 -8.89 8.02
CA ARG A 24 20.63 -10.11 7.46
C ARG A 24 20.75 -10.20 5.94
N LEU A 25 20.35 -9.16 5.21
CA LEU A 25 20.12 -9.24 3.76
C LEU A 25 21.26 -8.63 2.92
N VAL A 26 21.94 -7.62 3.43
CA VAL A 26 23.07 -6.97 2.75
C VAL A 26 24.37 -7.67 3.14
N GLU A 27 24.66 -7.76 4.44
CA GLU A 27 25.92 -8.33 4.95
C GLU A 27 25.89 -9.85 5.09
N ARG A 28 24.70 -10.47 5.05
CA ARG A 28 24.49 -11.93 5.17
C ARG A 28 25.10 -12.55 6.43
N ARG A 29 25.07 -11.84 7.56
CA ARG A 29 25.56 -12.35 8.85
C ARG A 29 24.68 -13.49 9.38
N PRO A 30 25.26 -14.47 10.10
CA PRO A 30 24.48 -15.44 10.86
C PRO A 30 23.73 -14.75 12.02
N ARG A 31 22.73 -15.43 12.56
CA ARG A 31 22.05 -15.00 13.79
C ARG A 31 23.00 -15.09 15.00
N PRO A 32 22.77 -14.28 16.06
CA PRO A 32 21.73 -13.26 16.19
C PRO A 32 22.06 -11.96 15.44
N TRP A 33 21.04 -11.27 14.92
CA TRP A 33 21.23 -10.00 14.20
C TRP A 33 21.14 -8.76 15.09
N THR A 34 20.75 -8.92 16.35
CA THR A 34 20.60 -7.85 17.34
C THR A 34 20.80 -8.45 18.74
N THR A 35 21.14 -7.60 19.71
CA THR A 35 21.16 -7.95 21.13
C THR A 35 19.85 -7.59 21.83
N ASP A 36 18.92 -6.92 21.14
CA ASP A 36 17.60 -6.59 21.67
C ASP A 36 16.70 -7.85 21.69
N PRO A 37 16.24 -8.31 22.87
CA PRO A 37 15.48 -9.55 22.99
C PRO A 37 14.07 -9.44 22.39
N VAL A 38 13.51 -8.23 22.28
CA VAL A 38 12.20 -7.99 21.64
C VAL A 38 12.35 -8.12 20.13
N LEU A 39 13.36 -7.46 19.55
CA LEU A 39 13.61 -7.48 18.11
C LEU A 39 14.11 -8.83 17.59
N ASP A 40 14.77 -9.65 18.43
CA ASP A 40 15.15 -11.02 18.05
C ASP A 40 13.96 -12.00 18.08
N ARG A 41 13.05 -11.83 19.05
CA ARG A 41 11.92 -12.73 19.29
C ARG A 41 10.70 -12.45 18.41
N PHE A 42 10.37 -11.19 18.17
CA PHE A 42 9.13 -10.81 17.48
C PHE A 42 9.37 -10.40 16.03
N GLN A 43 8.32 -10.48 15.20
CA GLN A 43 8.37 -10.09 13.81
C GLN A 43 7.87 -8.67 13.62
N PHE A 44 8.65 -7.88 12.88
CA PHE A 44 8.32 -6.51 12.52
C PHE A 44 8.38 -6.35 11.00
N THR A 45 7.62 -5.39 10.47
CA THR A 45 7.76 -4.97 9.06
C THR A 45 9.12 -4.32 8.83
N ASN A 46 9.52 -4.11 7.58
CA ASN A 46 10.68 -3.26 7.33
C ASN A 46 10.34 -1.80 7.66
N VAL A 47 11.38 -1.00 7.94
CA VAL A 47 11.24 0.46 8.12
C VAL A 47 10.85 1.11 6.80
N TYR A 48 11.53 0.72 5.72
CA TYR A 48 11.29 1.18 4.36
C TYR A 48 10.42 0.17 3.62
N ARG A 49 9.29 0.64 3.08
CA ARG A 49 8.27 -0.19 2.44
C ARG A 49 8.78 -0.85 1.15
N GLU A 50 9.64 -0.18 0.42
CA GLU A 50 10.28 -0.69 -0.80
C GLU A 50 11.13 -1.94 -0.56
N LEU A 51 11.47 -2.23 0.69
CA LEU A 51 12.20 -3.43 1.10
C LEU A 51 11.26 -4.62 1.39
N ASP A 52 9.95 -4.39 1.49
CA ASP A 52 8.98 -5.46 1.71
C ASP A 52 8.87 -6.36 0.49
N ARG A 53 8.89 -7.68 0.72
CA ARG A 53 8.84 -8.69 -0.36
C ARG A 53 7.66 -8.50 -1.30
N GLY A 54 6.50 -8.12 -0.75
CA GLY A 54 5.30 -7.85 -1.54
C GLY A 54 5.45 -6.61 -2.42
N THR A 55 6.07 -5.55 -1.91
CA THR A 55 6.33 -4.31 -2.65
C THR A 55 7.39 -4.51 -3.71
N ILE A 56 8.48 -5.24 -3.39
CA ILE A 56 9.53 -5.61 -4.35
C ILE A 56 8.94 -6.39 -5.52
N TRP A 57 8.04 -7.34 -5.25
CA TRP A 57 7.38 -8.12 -6.31
C TRP A 57 6.55 -7.21 -7.22
N LEU A 58 5.69 -6.38 -6.64
CA LEU A 58 4.88 -5.42 -7.40
C LEU A 58 5.75 -4.52 -8.27
N TRP A 59 6.81 -3.97 -7.70
CA TRP A 59 7.75 -3.11 -8.40
C TRP A 59 8.36 -3.81 -9.62
N ARG A 60 8.95 -5.00 -9.41
CA ARG A 60 9.68 -5.75 -10.45
C ARG A 60 8.76 -6.28 -11.56
N HIS A 61 7.59 -6.77 -11.20
CA HIS A 61 6.74 -7.51 -12.14
C HIS A 61 5.66 -6.64 -12.80
N VAL A 62 5.36 -5.48 -12.22
CA VAL A 62 4.29 -4.57 -12.67
C VAL A 62 4.84 -3.17 -12.93
N LEU A 63 5.26 -2.45 -11.90
CA LEU A 63 5.50 -1.00 -12.00
C LEU A 63 6.68 -0.67 -12.92
N LEU A 64 7.76 -1.46 -12.88
CA LEU A 64 8.92 -1.27 -13.75
C LEU A 64 8.54 -1.39 -15.24
N LYS A 65 7.63 -2.31 -15.59
CA LYS A 65 7.15 -2.49 -16.97
C LYS A 65 6.28 -1.33 -17.45
N LEU A 66 5.63 -0.63 -16.52
CA LEU A 66 4.75 0.51 -16.80
C LEU A 66 5.48 1.86 -16.69
N ARG A 67 6.74 1.91 -16.23
CA ARG A 67 7.47 3.16 -15.93
C ARG A 67 7.54 4.15 -17.11
N GLY A 68 7.66 3.64 -18.34
CA GLY A 68 7.72 4.48 -19.55
C GLY A 68 6.37 4.99 -20.07
N ARG A 69 5.25 4.45 -19.59
CA ARG A 69 3.90 4.77 -20.10
C ARG A 69 3.31 6.02 -19.44
N ARG A 70 3.96 7.18 -19.56
CA ARG A 70 3.49 8.43 -18.92
C ARG A 70 2.30 9.03 -19.67
N SER A 71 1.13 8.43 -19.50
CA SER A 71 -0.14 8.83 -20.11
C SER A 71 -1.29 8.50 -19.16
N THR A 72 -2.46 9.07 -19.42
CA THR A 72 -3.70 8.72 -18.68
C THR A 72 -4.03 7.23 -18.78
N GLU A 73 -3.78 6.62 -19.93
CA GLU A 73 -3.92 5.17 -20.10
C GLU A 73 -2.91 4.39 -19.25
N GLY A 74 -1.66 4.83 -19.20
CA GLY A 74 -0.65 4.21 -18.33
C GLY A 74 -0.99 4.33 -16.85
N ASP A 75 -1.55 5.47 -16.42
CA ASP A 75 -2.01 5.67 -15.04
C ASP A 75 -3.20 4.77 -14.69
N ARG A 76 -4.14 4.61 -15.62
CA ARG A 76 -5.25 3.67 -15.49
C ARG A 76 -4.76 2.23 -15.33
N GLU A 77 -3.85 1.79 -16.20
CA GLU A 77 -3.24 0.45 -16.11
C GLU A 77 -2.46 0.24 -14.80
N ARG A 78 -1.73 1.27 -14.32
CA ARG A 78 -1.03 1.21 -13.03
C ARG A 78 -2.01 1.05 -11.87
N LEU A 79 -3.03 1.92 -11.79
CA LEU A 79 -4.02 1.88 -10.72
C LEU A 79 -4.75 0.53 -10.70
N TRP A 80 -5.17 0.05 -11.86
CA TRP A 80 -5.81 -1.25 -12.02
C TRP A 80 -4.93 -2.40 -11.50
N ALA A 81 -3.67 -2.46 -11.95
CA ALA A 81 -2.76 -3.53 -11.57
C ALA A 81 -2.40 -3.49 -10.07
N ILE A 82 -2.14 -2.30 -9.51
CA ILE A 82 -1.88 -2.11 -8.08
C ILE A 82 -3.10 -2.55 -7.26
N MET A 83 -4.30 -2.13 -7.65
CA MET A 83 -5.54 -2.47 -6.96
C MET A 83 -5.74 -3.99 -6.91
N ILE A 84 -5.69 -4.69 -8.05
CA ILE A 84 -5.83 -6.15 -8.08
C ILE A 84 -4.77 -6.82 -7.21
N TYR A 85 -3.51 -6.36 -7.33
CA TYR A 85 -2.42 -6.89 -6.54
C TYR A 85 -2.66 -6.75 -5.03
N ARG A 86 -3.18 -5.61 -4.57
CA ARG A 86 -3.44 -5.35 -3.13
C ARG A 86 -4.76 -5.93 -2.61
N LEU A 87 -5.71 -6.25 -3.49
CA LEU A 87 -6.90 -7.01 -3.12
C LEU A 87 -6.58 -8.48 -2.86
N VAL A 88 -5.59 -9.05 -3.57
CA VAL A 88 -5.10 -10.43 -3.40
C VAL A 88 -3.91 -10.52 -2.43
N ASN A 89 -3.13 -9.45 -2.36
CA ASN A 89 -1.96 -9.18 -1.52
C ASN A 89 -0.96 -10.35 -1.38
N ARG A 90 -0.80 -11.17 -2.43
CA ARG A 90 0.05 -12.36 -2.43
C ARG A 90 0.83 -12.52 -3.73
N ALA A 91 2.14 -12.27 -3.67
CA ALA A 91 3.05 -12.43 -4.80
C ALA A 91 3.02 -13.82 -5.45
N ALA A 92 2.92 -14.89 -4.65
CA ALA A 92 2.90 -16.26 -5.17
C ALA A 92 1.71 -16.54 -6.11
N THR A 93 0.58 -15.88 -5.86
CA THR A 93 -0.62 -15.99 -6.71
C THR A 93 -0.34 -15.44 -8.09
N PHE A 94 0.29 -14.26 -8.18
CA PHE A 94 0.57 -13.61 -9.45
C PHE A 94 1.84 -14.11 -10.15
N ALA A 95 2.64 -14.92 -9.47
CA ALA A 95 3.66 -15.74 -10.12
C ALA A 95 3.04 -16.88 -10.95
N ALA A 96 1.86 -17.38 -10.55
CA ALA A 96 1.17 -18.47 -11.23
C ALA A 96 0.04 -18.00 -12.16
N VAL A 97 -0.62 -16.88 -11.83
CA VAL A 97 -1.75 -16.32 -12.58
C VAL A 97 -1.40 -14.89 -13.01
N PRO A 98 -1.22 -14.62 -14.31
CA PRO A 98 -0.91 -13.27 -14.79
C PRO A 98 -1.94 -12.23 -14.34
N LEU A 99 -1.46 -11.04 -13.98
CA LEU A 99 -2.33 -9.88 -13.73
C LEU A 99 -3.04 -9.48 -15.03
N PRO A 100 -4.38 -9.36 -15.04
CA PRO A 100 -5.08 -8.89 -16.22
C PRO A 100 -4.86 -7.38 -16.38
N GLY A 101 -4.61 -6.94 -17.62
CA GLY A 101 -4.64 -5.52 -17.97
C GLY A 101 -6.04 -4.95 -17.85
N TRP A 102 -6.15 -3.63 -17.71
CA TRP A 102 -7.44 -2.96 -17.67
C TRP A 102 -8.19 -3.14 -18.99
N GLY A 103 -7.52 -2.97 -20.13
CA GLY A 103 -8.15 -3.09 -21.46
C GLY A 103 -8.71 -4.49 -21.76
N ASP A 104 -8.04 -5.53 -21.27
CA ASP A 104 -8.39 -6.92 -21.58
C ASP A 104 -9.43 -7.53 -20.63
N TRP A 105 -9.73 -6.85 -19.51
CA TRP A 105 -10.48 -7.42 -18.38
C TRP A 105 -11.75 -8.16 -18.78
N ARG A 106 -12.59 -7.53 -19.62
CA ARG A 106 -13.87 -8.11 -20.06
C ARG A 106 -13.70 -9.44 -20.79
N GLY A 107 -12.64 -9.58 -21.59
CA GLY A 107 -12.32 -10.81 -22.33
C GLY A 107 -11.69 -11.88 -21.44
N VAL A 108 -10.88 -11.47 -20.45
CA VAL A 108 -10.07 -12.41 -19.66
C VAL A 108 -10.68 -12.78 -18.30
N ARG A 109 -11.69 -12.06 -17.79
CA ARG A 109 -12.25 -12.25 -16.44
C ARG A 109 -12.66 -13.69 -16.11
N ALA A 110 -13.27 -14.40 -17.06
CA ALA A 110 -13.69 -15.79 -16.87
C ALA A 110 -12.47 -16.73 -16.78
N GLY A 111 -11.45 -16.50 -17.59
CA GLY A 111 -10.18 -17.22 -17.54
C GLY A 111 -9.43 -16.94 -16.23
N PHE A 112 -9.37 -15.68 -15.82
CA PHE A 112 -8.75 -15.25 -14.56
C PHE A 112 -9.42 -15.92 -13.35
N ARG A 113 -10.76 -15.91 -13.26
CA ARG A 113 -11.51 -16.62 -12.22
C ARG A 113 -11.15 -18.10 -12.16
N ARG A 114 -11.18 -18.79 -13.32
CA ARG A 114 -10.85 -20.22 -13.40
C ARG A 114 -9.40 -20.50 -12.99
N ALA A 115 -8.47 -19.66 -13.39
CA ALA A 115 -7.05 -19.81 -13.06
C ALA A 115 -6.84 -19.68 -11.54
N LEU A 116 -7.45 -18.69 -10.88
CA LEU A 116 -7.38 -18.55 -9.42
C LEU A 116 -8.01 -19.74 -8.68
N THR A 117 -9.17 -20.23 -9.13
CA THR A 117 -9.85 -21.37 -8.49
C THR A 117 -9.07 -22.68 -8.58
N ARG A 118 -8.25 -22.85 -9.61
CA ARG A 118 -7.45 -24.07 -9.84
C ARG A 118 -6.10 -24.07 -9.13
N LEU A 119 -5.74 -23.00 -8.42
CA LEU A 119 -4.47 -22.98 -7.69
C LEU A 119 -4.49 -24.01 -6.55
N PRO A 120 -3.43 -24.82 -6.39
CA PRO A 120 -3.37 -25.86 -5.36
C PRO A 120 -3.17 -25.30 -3.94
N GLY A 121 -2.86 -24.00 -3.83
CA GLY A 121 -2.60 -23.33 -2.57
C GLY A 121 -3.47 -22.09 -2.38
N PRO A 122 -3.33 -21.38 -1.24
CA PRO A 122 -4.19 -20.25 -0.97
C PRO A 122 -3.95 -19.11 -1.97
N VAL A 123 -5.03 -18.51 -2.46
CA VAL A 123 -4.99 -17.38 -3.40
C VAL A 123 -4.63 -16.08 -2.66
N PHE A 124 -5.03 -15.99 -1.40
CA PHE A 124 -4.93 -14.79 -0.58
C PHE A 124 -3.94 -15.04 0.56
N THR A 125 -3.49 -13.97 1.23
CA THR A 125 -2.81 -14.07 2.54
C THR A 125 -3.84 -14.24 3.67
N ALA A 126 -3.41 -14.61 4.88
CA ALA A 126 -4.31 -14.76 6.02
C ALA A 126 -5.06 -13.47 6.41
N ALA A 127 -4.56 -12.29 6.04
CA ALA A 127 -5.12 -10.98 6.39
C ALA A 127 -6.36 -10.56 5.55
N HIS A 128 -6.96 -11.46 4.77
CA HIS A 128 -8.04 -11.14 3.81
C HIS A 128 -9.46 -11.21 4.38
N GLN A 129 -9.63 -11.38 5.69
CA GLN A 129 -10.93 -11.41 6.38
C GLN A 129 -11.74 -10.10 6.28
N LEU A 130 -11.27 -9.10 5.52
CA LEU A 130 -11.80 -7.74 5.44
C LEU A 130 -12.57 -7.42 4.15
N PHE A 131 -13.10 -8.43 3.43
CA PHE A 131 -14.16 -8.11 2.47
C PHE A 131 -15.43 -7.87 3.28
N PRO A 132 -15.98 -6.64 3.31
CA PRO A 132 -17.19 -6.38 4.07
C PRO A 132 -18.32 -7.32 3.63
N PRO A 133 -19.30 -7.59 4.50
CA PRO A 133 -20.37 -8.56 4.27
C PRO A 133 -21.34 -8.22 3.12
N ARG A 134 -21.01 -7.27 2.22
CA ARG A 134 -21.80 -6.94 1.02
C ARG A 134 -22.11 -8.17 0.14
N PHE A 135 -21.34 -9.24 0.28
CA PHE A 135 -21.52 -10.50 -0.45
C PHE A 135 -21.58 -11.70 0.53
N PRO A 136 -22.70 -11.92 1.24
CA PRO A 136 -22.83 -13.05 2.16
C PRO A 136 -22.82 -14.38 1.40
N GLY A 137 -22.16 -15.41 1.95
CA GLY A 137 -22.21 -16.79 1.43
C GLY A 137 -21.42 -17.06 0.14
N GLN A 138 -20.86 -16.05 -0.52
CA GLN A 138 -20.10 -16.25 -1.76
C GLN A 138 -18.61 -16.61 -1.54
N PRO A 139 -18.04 -17.51 -2.38
CA PRO A 139 -16.60 -17.77 -2.38
C PRO A 139 -15.78 -16.50 -2.62
N MET A 140 -14.66 -16.34 -1.91
CA MET A 140 -13.83 -15.13 -1.96
C MET A 140 -13.33 -14.76 -3.37
N ILE A 141 -13.04 -15.76 -4.21
CA ILE A 141 -12.62 -15.54 -5.61
C ILE A 141 -13.77 -14.98 -6.45
N ALA A 142 -15.02 -15.43 -6.24
CA ALA A 142 -16.18 -14.89 -6.94
C ALA A 142 -16.38 -13.42 -6.57
N ARG A 143 -16.34 -13.12 -5.25
CA ARG A 143 -16.39 -11.75 -4.73
C ARG A 143 -15.31 -10.85 -5.33
N LEU A 144 -14.07 -11.34 -5.40
CA LEU A 144 -12.97 -10.60 -6.05
C LEU A 144 -13.34 -10.20 -7.47
N VAL A 145 -13.81 -11.13 -8.29
CA VAL A 145 -14.15 -10.87 -9.70
C VAL A 145 -15.33 -9.89 -9.81
N GLU A 146 -16.35 -10.01 -8.96
CA GLU A 146 -17.48 -9.07 -8.91
C GLU A 146 -17.01 -7.66 -8.56
N MET A 147 -16.18 -7.50 -7.53
CA MET A 147 -15.59 -6.19 -7.19
C MET A 147 -14.74 -5.62 -8.34
N LEU A 148 -14.01 -6.46 -9.07
CA LEU A 148 -13.24 -6.01 -10.23
C LEU A 148 -14.15 -5.59 -11.39
N ASP A 149 -15.27 -6.28 -11.62
CA ASP A 149 -16.27 -5.87 -12.62
C ASP A 149 -16.89 -4.51 -12.25
N GLU A 150 -17.22 -4.27 -10.99
CA GLU A 150 -17.74 -2.99 -10.48
C GLU A 150 -16.70 -1.86 -10.61
N ASN A 151 -15.45 -2.14 -10.26
CA ASN A 151 -14.38 -1.14 -10.26
C ASN A 151 -13.84 -0.84 -11.66
N HIS A 152 -13.98 -1.76 -12.62
CA HIS A 152 -13.41 -1.62 -13.97
C HIS A 152 -13.71 -0.26 -14.63
N PRO A 153 -14.97 0.21 -14.73
CA PRO A 153 -15.23 1.54 -15.27
C PRO A 153 -14.73 2.68 -14.36
N GLN A 154 -14.88 2.55 -13.04
CA GLN A 154 -14.57 3.61 -12.06
C GLN A 154 -13.07 3.96 -11.99
N VAL A 155 -12.20 2.98 -12.26
CA VAL A 155 -10.74 3.22 -12.31
C VAL A 155 -10.36 4.24 -13.39
N VAL A 156 -11.16 4.39 -14.45
CA VAL A 156 -10.94 5.43 -15.48
C VAL A 156 -11.04 6.83 -14.87
N ASP A 157 -12.12 7.08 -14.13
CA ASP A 157 -12.41 8.38 -13.55
C ASP A 157 -11.44 8.71 -12.42
N VAL A 158 -11.12 7.73 -11.56
CA VAL A 158 -10.11 7.91 -10.50
C VAL A 158 -8.74 8.23 -11.11
N ALA A 159 -8.31 7.50 -12.14
CA ALA A 159 -7.02 7.73 -12.79
C ALA A 159 -6.97 9.10 -13.47
N ALA A 160 -7.99 9.47 -14.25
CA ALA A 160 -8.03 10.76 -14.94
C ALA A 160 -8.17 11.95 -13.96
N GLY A 161 -8.93 11.75 -12.89
CA GLY A 161 -9.23 12.75 -11.87
C GLY A 161 -8.05 13.03 -10.96
N HIS A 162 -7.29 12.02 -10.55
CA HIS A 162 -6.32 12.14 -9.44
C HIS A 162 -4.88 11.79 -9.78
N LEU A 163 -4.64 11.00 -10.83
CA LEU A 163 -3.28 10.65 -11.24
C LEU A 163 -2.74 11.64 -12.27
N GLY A 164 -1.42 11.68 -12.39
CA GLY A 164 -0.75 12.76 -13.09
C GLY A 164 0.63 12.40 -13.63
N SER A 165 0.91 11.14 -13.98
CA SER A 165 2.23 10.78 -14.52
C SER A 165 2.58 11.54 -15.82
N ALA A 166 1.56 12.02 -16.54
CA ALA A 166 1.67 12.83 -17.74
C ALA A 166 1.66 14.35 -17.49
N ARG A 167 1.36 14.80 -16.26
CA ARG A 167 1.16 16.23 -15.92
C ARG A 167 2.15 16.68 -14.85
N ALA A 168 3.38 16.97 -15.28
CA ALA A 168 4.51 17.29 -14.40
C ALA A 168 4.27 18.46 -13.42
N PHE A 169 3.32 19.35 -13.69
CA PHE A 169 3.03 20.53 -12.87
C PHE A 169 1.73 20.43 -12.07
N ARG A 170 1.00 19.30 -12.13
CA ARG A 170 -0.22 19.14 -11.34
C ARG A 170 0.16 18.78 -9.91
N VAL A 171 -0.12 19.67 -8.97
CA VAL A 171 -0.12 19.33 -7.55
C VAL A 171 -1.34 18.45 -7.28
N GLY A 172 -1.10 17.18 -6.96
CA GLY A 172 -2.15 16.25 -6.58
C GLY A 172 -2.62 16.48 -5.15
N ASP A 173 -3.83 16.04 -4.85
CA ASP A 173 -4.39 16.01 -3.49
C ASP A 173 -4.45 14.55 -3.00
N PRO A 174 -3.62 14.16 -2.01
CA PRO A 174 -3.63 12.80 -1.47
C PRO A 174 -4.91 12.46 -0.69
N VAL A 175 -5.58 13.44 -0.10
CA VAL A 175 -6.85 13.23 0.63
C VAL A 175 -7.96 12.96 -0.37
N ALA A 176 -8.07 13.76 -1.43
CA ALA A 176 -9.07 13.54 -2.46
C ALA A 176 -8.86 12.19 -3.19
N LEU A 177 -7.61 11.80 -3.49
CA LEU A 177 -7.33 10.47 -4.02
C LEU A 177 -7.73 9.37 -3.03
N PHE A 178 -7.45 9.56 -1.73
CA PHE A 178 -7.80 8.58 -0.71
C PHE A 178 -9.29 8.32 -0.62
N GLU A 179 -10.11 9.38 -0.60
CA GLU A 179 -11.57 9.23 -0.59
C GLU A 179 -12.08 8.63 -1.90
N ALA A 180 -11.55 9.05 -3.07
CA ALA A 180 -11.91 8.45 -4.35
C ALA A 180 -11.57 6.94 -4.43
N LEU A 181 -10.44 6.51 -3.86
CA LEU A 181 -10.07 5.10 -3.79
C LEU A 181 -10.99 4.31 -2.85
N ARG A 182 -11.55 4.93 -1.81
CA ARG A 182 -12.43 4.25 -0.85
C ARG A 182 -13.81 3.93 -1.41
N GLU A 183 -14.21 4.62 -2.47
CA GLU A 183 -15.42 4.31 -3.21
C GLU A 183 -15.26 3.04 -4.07
N LEU A 184 -14.03 2.64 -4.39
CA LEU A 184 -13.77 1.39 -5.10
C LEU A 184 -14.03 0.17 -4.18
N ALA A 185 -14.79 -0.78 -4.69
CA ALA A 185 -15.18 -1.99 -3.98
C ALA A 185 -13.95 -2.76 -3.48
N GLY A 186 -13.94 -3.07 -2.18
CA GLY A 186 -12.84 -3.77 -1.51
C GLY A 186 -11.68 -2.91 -1.00
N LEU A 187 -11.67 -1.60 -1.31
CA LEU A 187 -10.64 -0.67 -0.85
C LEU A 187 -11.07 0.14 0.39
N GLY A 188 -11.21 -0.52 1.54
CA GLY A 188 -11.33 0.20 2.82
C GLY A 188 -10.08 1.04 3.14
N SER A 189 -10.16 1.89 4.18
CA SER A 189 -9.10 2.85 4.55
C SER A 189 -7.69 2.29 4.55
N PHE A 190 -7.50 1.08 5.08
CA PHE A 190 -6.18 0.44 5.07
C PHE A 190 -5.68 0.18 3.65
N ARG A 191 -6.45 -0.51 2.80
CA ARG A 191 -6.02 -0.86 1.44
C ARG A 191 -5.90 0.37 0.54
N ALA A 192 -6.81 1.35 0.66
CA ALA A 192 -6.68 2.61 -0.05
C ALA A 192 -5.34 3.30 0.28
N GLY A 193 -4.93 3.31 1.56
CA GLY A 193 -3.62 3.81 1.97
C GLY A 193 -2.44 3.02 1.37
N GLU A 194 -2.57 1.69 1.26
CA GLU A 194 -1.55 0.85 0.62
C GLU A 194 -1.43 1.13 -0.88
N VAL A 195 -2.56 1.35 -1.58
CA VAL A 195 -2.60 1.71 -3.00
C VAL A 195 -1.96 3.07 -3.24
N ILE A 196 -2.25 4.09 -2.41
CA ILE A 196 -1.62 5.42 -2.53
C ILE A 196 -0.10 5.33 -2.40
N LYS A 197 0.41 4.59 -1.42
CA LYS A 197 1.87 4.42 -1.25
C LYS A 197 2.51 3.78 -2.47
N ASP A 198 1.85 2.80 -3.08
CA ASP A 198 2.35 2.18 -4.30
C ASP A 198 2.29 3.13 -5.51
N LEU A 199 1.31 4.05 -5.56
CA LEU A 199 1.23 5.10 -6.58
C LEU A 199 2.32 6.17 -6.40
N MET A 200 2.64 6.53 -5.15
CA MET A 200 3.80 7.38 -4.81
C MET A 200 5.08 6.71 -5.29
N LEU A 201 5.29 5.43 -4.95
CA LEU A 201 6.44 4.65 -5.40
C LEU A 201 6.51 4.57 -6.94
N ALA A 202 5.37 4.39 -7.60
CA ALA A 202 5.28 4.35 -9.06
C ALA A 202 5.54 5.69 -9.76
N GLY A 203 5.60 6.80 -9.02
CA GLY A 203 5.67 8.15 -9.57
C GLY A 203 4.40 8.54 -10.36
N ALA A 204 3.25 7.99 -9.97
CA ALA A 204 1.96 8.28 -10.61
C ALA A 204 1.28 9.54 -10.03
N VAL A 205 1.82 10.08 -8.94
CA VAL A 205 1.35 11.26 -8.21
C VAL A 205 2.53 12.18 -7.90
N SER A 206 2.26 13.45 -7.59
CA SER A 206 3.26 14.50 -7.38
C SER A 206 3.74 14.65 -5.93
N TYR A 207 3.34 13.73 -5.04
CA TYR A 207 3.62 13.76 -3.60
C TYR A 207 4.15 12.40 -3.14
N GLY A 208 4.78 12.36 -1.96
CA GLY A 208 5.37 11.17 -1.36
C GLY A 208 4.92 10.93 0.09
N GLU A 209 5.57 9.96 0.74
CA GLU A 209 5.22 9.55 2.11
C GLU A 209 5.47 10.64 3.17
N ASN A 210 6.29 11.65 2.85
CA ASN A 210 6.52 12.81 3.72
C ASN A 210 5.39 13.85 3.65
N ASP A 211 4.58 13.84 2.59
CA ASP A 211 3.50 14.80 2.39
C ASP A 211 2.18 14.31 3.01
N TRP A 212 1.94 12.99 2.94
CA TRP A 212 0.70 12.40 3.45
C TRP A 212 0.86 10.91 3.79
N VAL A 213 0.19 10.50 4.87
CA VAL A 213 0.07 9.09 5.28
C VAL A 213 -1.30 8.85 5.92
N ASN A 214 -1.82 7.62 5.79
CA ASN A 214 -3.00 7.17 6.54
C ASN A 214 -2.57 6.32 7.77
N PRO A 215 -2.50 6.90 8.98
CA PRO A 215 -2.14 6.14 10.17
C PRO A 215 -3.34 5.31 10.66
N GLY A 216 -3.15 3.99 10.67
CA GLY A 216 -4.10 3.05 11.29
C GLY A 216 -4.15 3.16 12.82
N PRO A 217 -5.10 2.49 13.49
CA PRO A 217 -5.31 2.60 14.94
C PRO A 217 -4.05 2.32 15.77
N GLY A 218 -3.30 1.26 15.42
CA GLY A 218 -2.05 0.92 16.11
C GLY A 218 -0.95 1.98 15.94
N CYS A 219 -0.88 2.63 14.77
CA CYS A 219 0.06 3.73 14.54
C CYS A 219 -0.32 4.95 15.39
N ARG A 220 -1.61 5.29 15.48
CA ARG A 220 -2.11 6.39 16.33
C ARG A 220 -1.85 6.13 17.81
N ALA A 221 -2.09 4.91 18.28
CA ALA A 221 -1.77 4.50 19.66
C ALA A 221 -0.26 4.60 19.93
N GLY A 222 0.59 4.13 19.01
CA GLY A 222 2.04 4.26 19.11
C GLY A 222 2.50 5.72 19.15
N LEU A 223 1.92 6.58 18.31
CA LEU A 223 2.22 8.01 18.31
C LEU A 223 1.90 8.67 19.66
N ALA A 224 0.80 8.29 20.29
CA ALA A 224 0.44 8.77 21.63
C ALA A 224 1.40 8.32 22.73
N LEU A 225 2.07 7.18 22.56
CA LEU A 225 3.10 6.72 23.48
C LEU A 225 4.41 7.50 23.31
N VAL A 226 4.85 7.69 22.06
CA VAL A 226 6.13 8.32 21.71
C VAL A 226 6.08 9.85 21.85
N LEU A 227 4.99 10.47 21.41
CA LEU A 227 4.77 11.92 21.39
C LEU A 227 3.48 12.28 22.13
N PRO A 228 3.41 12.09 23.47
CA PRO A 228 2.19 12.31 24.23
C PRO A 228 1.69 13.77 24.16
N ALA A 229 2.59 14.75 24.08
CA ALA A 229 2.23 16.15 23.91
C ALA A 229 1.55 16.43 22.56
N TRP A 230 1.93 15.72 21.49
CA TRP A 230 1.31 15.84 20.18
C TRP A 230 -0.02 15.10 20.11
N ALA A 231 -0.17 13.98 20.81
CA ALA A 231 -1.44 13.27 20.87
C ALA A 231 -2.50 14.00 21.72
N ALA A 232 -2.06 14.81 22.69
CA ALA A 232 -2.92 15.69 23.48
C ALA A 232 -3.27 17.00 22.75
N ALA A 233 -2.49 17.39 21.73
CA ALA A 233 -2.83 18.50 20.86
C ALA A 233 -4.03 18.07 19.99
N PRO A 234 -5.14 18.86 19.95
CA PRO A 234 -6.21 18.58 19.01
C PRO A 234 -5.61 18.49 17.60
N LEU A 235 -6.09 17.59 16.74
CA LEU A 235 -5.70 17.54 15.33
C LEU A 235 -5.75 18.91 14.62
N ALA A 236 -6.57 19.85 15.13
CA ALA A 236 -6.60 21.25 14.74
C ALA A 236 -5.25 22.00 14.86
N ALA A 237 -4.35 21.58 15.76
CA ALA A 237 -3.02 22.19 15.89
C ALA A 237 -2.10 21.90 14.70
N LEU A 238 -2.35 20.81 13.94
CA LEU A 238 -1.65 20.53 12.69
C LEU A 238 -2.16 21.40 11.53
N ASP A 239 -3.44 21.78 11.54
CA ASP A 239 -3.99 22.75 10.59
C ASP A 239 -3.39 24.15 10.81
N SER A 240 -3.15 24.53 12.07
CA SER A 240 -2.45 25.78 12.41
C SER A 240 -0.99 25.81 11.93
N LEU A 241 -0.29 24.68 11.94
CA LEU A 241 1.08 24.59 11.41
C LEU A 241 1.13 24.66 9.88
N ARG A 242 0.12 24.11 9.19
CA ARG A 242 -0.04 24.26 7.74
C ARG A 242 -0.36 25.71 7.34
N ALA A 243 -1.15 26.41 8.14
CA ALA A 243 -1.45 27.82 7.95
C ALA A 243 -0.27 28.76 8.27
N ALA A 244 0.63 28.35 9.17
CA ALA A 244 1.82 29.13 9.52
C ALA A 244 3.01 28.94 8.55
N GLN A 245 2.89 28.01 7.60
CA GLN A 245 3.90 27.72 6.56
C GLN A 245 3.47 28.16 5.15
N ALA A 246 2.29 28.79 5.02
CA ALA A 246 1.78 29.44 3.82
C ALA A 246 1.90 30.96 3.98
#